data_AF-A0A445L2A2-F1
#
_entry.id   AF-A0A445L2A2-F1
#
_cell.length_a   1.000
_cell.length_b   1.000
_cell.length_c   1.000
_cell.angle_alpha   90.00
_cell.angle_beta   90.00
_cell.angle_gamma   90.00
#
_symmetry.space_group_name_H-M   'P 1'
#
loop_
_entity.id
_entity.type
_entity.pdbx_description
1 polymer ?
#
loop_
_entity_poly.entity_id
_entity_poly.type
_entity_poly.pdbx_seq_one_letter_code
_entity_poly.pdbx_strand_id
1 'polypeptide(L)'
;MDKYGIHLLALSHVYSVPQLKQRCIKGLAQRLSTENVVDVLQLSRLCDAPDLYLKCVKLLRNRFKAVKETEGWKFLESHDPWLELDVLRLMGELEKRKRRVRKWREEERLYVQLSEAMECLEHICTEGCTEVGPYEVEVGRQKTPCSKFATCQGLQVLIRHLGTCNRKLKGGCLRCKRMWQLFRLHSSICLCQNSCKVPLCRQIRLKMEQENMKDDARWKLLVRKVASAKALSSLALPKRKLDQS
;
A
#
# COMPACT_ATOMS: atom_id res chain seq x y z
N MET A 1 -5.58 35.04 -24.26
CA MET A 1 -5.87 34.80 -22.83
C MET A 1 -4.93 35.58 -21.91
N ASP A 2 -3.95 36.29 -22.47
CA ASP A 2 -2.70 36.55 -21.75
C ASP A 2 -2.74 37.65 -20.72
N LYS A 3 -3.54 38.69 -20.98
CA LYS A 3 -3.66 39.88 -20.13
C LYS A 3 -4.96 39.92 -19.29
N TYR A 4 -6.03 39.27 -19.78
CA TYR A 4 -7.37 39.41 -19.19
C TYR A 4 -8.01 38.09 -18.73
N GLY A 5 -7.25 36.99 -18.64
CA GLY A 5 -7.81 35.67 -18.32
C GLY A 5 -8.61 35.61 -17.01
N ILE A 6 -8.12 36.28 -15.96
CA ILE A 6 -8.78 36.36 -14.65
C ILE A 6 -10.10 37.14 -14.76
N HIS A 7 -10.04 38.34 -15.33
CA HIS A 7 -11.19 39.21 -15.56
C HIS A 7 -12.27 38.53 -16.41
N LEU A 8 -11.86 37.87 -17.50
CA LEU A 8 -12.77 37.15 -18.39
C LEU A 8 -13.46 35.98 -17.68
N LEU A 9 -12.76 35.25 -16.81
CA LEU A 9 -13.40 34.19 -16.03
C LEU A 9 -14.46 34.77 -15.09
N ALA A 10 -14.15 35.82 -14.35
CA ALA A 10 -15.09 36.48 -13.45
C ALA A 10 -16.33 36.99 -14.20
N LEU A 11 -16.14 37.73 -15.30
CA LEU A 11 -17.23 38.27 -16.11
C LEU A 11 -18.08 37.14 -16.74
N SER A 12 -17.44 36.10 -17.27
CA SER A 12 -18.17 34.96 -17.86
C SER A 12 -19.01 34.20 -16.83
N HIS A 13 -18.61 34.21 -15.55
CA HIS A 13 -19.39 33.63 -14.47
C HIS A 13 -20.57 34.53 -14.08
N VAL A 14 -20.31 35.82 -13.84
CA VAL A 14 -21.33 36.80 -13.43
C VAL A 14 -22.43 36.93 -14.49
N TYR A 15 -22.06 37.04 -15.77
CA TYR A 15 -23.01 37.12 -16.89
C TYR A 15 -23.51 35.76 -17.38
N SER A 16 -23.20 34.67 -16.67
CA SER A 16 -23.69 33.32 -16.99
C SER A 16 -23.44 32.89 -18.44
N VAL A 17 -22.21 33.07 -18.94
CA VAL A 17 -21.77 32.69 -20.30
C VAL A 17 -20.95 31.40 -20.23
N PRO A 18 -21.55 30.20 -20.32
CA PRO A 18 -20.90 28.96 -19.88
C PRO A 18 -19.75 28.53 -20.80
N GLN A 19 -19.92 28.71 -22.12
CA GLN A 19 -18.92 28.35 -23.11
C GLN A 19 -17.63 29.17 -22.94
N LEU A 20 -17.78 30.47 -22.65
CA LEU A 20 -16.66 31.37 -22.37
C LEU A 20 -15.99 31.00 -21.04
N LYS A 21 -16.79 30.73 -19.99
CA LYS A 21 -16.29 30.27 -18.68
C LYS A 21 -15.43 29.01 -18.83
N GLN A 22 -15.88 28.03 -19.60
CA GLN A 22 -15.13 26.80 -19.86
C GLN A 22 -13.82 27.05 -20.62
N ARG A 23 -13.82 27.92 -21.63
CA ARG A 23 -12.58 28.32 -22.33
C ARG A 23 -11.61 29.03 -21.39
N CYS A 24 -12.11 29.92 -20.52
CA CYS A 24 -11.30 30.63 -19.55
C CYS A 24 -10.67 29.69 -18.52
N ILE A 25 -11.46 28.75 -17.98
CA ILE A 25 -10.97 27.71 -17.06
C ILE A 25 -9.84 26.89 -17.70
N LYS A 26 -10.01 26.44 -18.94
CA LYS A 26 -8.99 25.68 -19.67
C LYS A 26 -7.71 26.52 -19.90
N GLY A 27 -7.85 27.76 -20.34
CA GLY A 27 -6.70 28.65 -20.59
C GLY A 27 -5.94 29.03 -19.32
N LEU A 28 -6.64 29.34 -18.23
CA LEU A 28 -6.01 29.62 -16.93
C LEU A 28 -5.32 28.37 -16.37
N ALA A 29 -5.94 27.20 -16.52
CA ALA A 29 -5.33 25.95 -16.09
C ALA A 29 -4.02 25.62 -16.82
N GLN A 30 -3.90 25.96 -18.11
CA GLN A 30 -2.67 25.74 -18.89
C GLN A 30 -1.54 26.70 -18.50
N ARG A 31 -1.89 27.89 -18.00
CA ARG A 31 -0.95 28.96 -17.61
C ARG A 31 -0.75 29.06 -16.09
N LEU A 32 -1.19 28.04 -15.37
CA LEU A 32 -1.07 27.98 -13.92
C LEU A 32 0.40 27.80 -13.52
N SER A 33 0.91 28.67 -12.67
CA SER A 33 2.32 28.76 -12.25
C SER A 33 2.41 28.97 -10.74
N THR A 34 3.63 28.94 -10.17
CA THR A 34 3.84 29.26 -8.75
C THR A 34 3.49 30.70 -8.41
N GLU A 35 3.71 31.62 -9.36
CA GLU A 35 3.48 33.06 -9.15
C GLU A 35 1.99 33.40 -9.02
N ASN A 36 1.14 32.81 -9.86
CA ASN A 36 -0.28 33.16 -9.95
C ASN A 36 -1.24 32.17 -9.27
N VAL A 37 -0.73 31.12 -8.62
CA VAL A 37 -1.61 30.05 -8.08
C VAL A 37 -2.55 30.54 -6.99
N VAL A 38 -2.13 31.51 -6.17
CA VAL A 38 -2.93 32.06 -5.07
C VAL A 38 -4.15 32.79 -5.63
N ASP A 39 -3.92 33.70 -6.57
CA ASP A 39 -4.99 34.48 -7.22
C ASP A 39 -5.96 33.57 -7.97
N VAL A 40 -5.41 32.60 -8.72
CA VAL A 40 -6.24 31.66 -9.50
C VAL A 40 -6.99 30.69 -8.58
N LEU A 41 -6.44 30.32 -7.43
CA LEU A 41 -7.14 29.53 -6.40
C LEU A 41 -8.35 30.30 -5.87
N GLN A 42 -8.17 31.55 -5.45
CA GLN A 42 -9.26 32.39 -4.95
C GLN A 42 -10.33 32.61 -6.03
N LEU A 43 -9.91 32.98 -7.23
CA LEU A 43 -10.81 33.16 -8.38
C LEU A 43 -11.60 31.89 -8.69
N SER A 44 -10.97 30.71 -8.61
CA SER A 44 -11.66 29.44 -8.87
C SER A 44 -12.75 29.11 -7.85
N ARG A 45 -12.60 29.56 -6.58
CA ARG A 45 -13.63 29.45 -5.54
C ARG A 45 -14.78 30.42 -5.85
N LEU A 46 -14.46 31.68 -6.14
CA LEU A 46 -15.45 32.73 -6.41
C LEU A 46 -16.25 32.49 -7.69
N CYS A 47 -15.66 31.75 -8.65
CA CYS A 47 -16.29 31.48 -9.94
C CYS A 47 -16.85 30.05 -10.07
N ASP A 48 -17.05 29.30 -8.98
CA ASP A 48 -17.53 27.91 -9.01
C ASP A 48 -16.82 27.05 -10.08
N ALA A 49 -15.49 27.03 -10.05
CA ALA A 49 -14.65 26.34 -11.03
C ALA A 49 -13.85 25.21 -10.36
N PRO A 50 -14.49 24.08 -9.99
CA PRO A 50 -13.88 23.03 -9.17
C PRO A 50 -12.66 22.37 -9.83
N ASP A 51 -12.67 22.16 -11.14
CA ASP A 51 -11.54 21.57 -11.85
C ASP A 51 -10.28 22.46 -11.82
N LEU A 52 -10.48 23.78 -11.88
CA LEU A 52 -9.40 24.76 -11.77
C LEU A 52 -8.88 24.80 -10.34
N TYR A 53 -9.79 24.82 -9.36
CA TYR A 53 -9.44 24.75 -7.94
C TYR A 53 -8.58 23.52 -7.63
N LEU A 54 -8.98 22.33 -8.10
CA LEU A 54 -8.22 21.09 -7.89
C LEU A 54 -6.82 21.16 -8.53
N LYS A 55 -6.67 21.82 -9.69
CA LYS A 55 -5.36 22.05 -10.30
C LYS A 55 -4.48 22.98 -9.46
N CYS A 56 -5.05 24.07 -8.92
CA CYS A 56 -4.36 24.98 -7.99
C CYS A 56 -3.90 24.23 -6.73
N VAL A 57 -4.79 23.48 -6.08
CA VAL A 57 -4.46 22.64 -4.92
C VAL A 57 -3.36 21.63 -5.25
N LYS A 58 -3.40 21.01 -6.44
CA LYS A 58 -2.35 20.06 -6.87
C LYS A 58 -0.98 20.75 -7.03
N LEU A 59 -0.96 21.98 -7.57
CA LEU A 59 0.28 22.76 -7.70
C LEU A 59 0.80 23.15 -6.31
N LEU A 60 -0.05 23.72 -5.46
CA LEU A 60 0.28 24.06 -4.06
C LEU A 60 0.86 22.85 -3.33
N ARG A 61 0.18 21.70 -3.38
CA ARG A 61 0.66 20.45 -2.77
C ARG A 61 2.09 20.07 -3.18
N ASN A 62 2.46 20.32 -4.44
CA ASN A 62 3.74 19.89 -4.99
C ASN A 62 4.85 20.93 -4.82
N ARG A 63 4.51 22.24 -4.85
CA ARG A 63 5.47 23.36 -4.87
C ARG A 63 5.22 24.40 -3.77
N PHE A 64 4.61 24.01 -2.65
CA PHE A 64 4.20 24.95 -1.61
C PHE A 64 5.34 25.84 -1.09
N LYS A 65 6.54 25.28 -0.93
CA LYS A 65 7.71 26.05 -0.48
C LYS A 65 8.04 27.21 -1.44
N ALA A 66 8.05 26.94 -2.74
CA ALA A 66 8.28 27.97 -3.75
C ALA A 66 7.14 28.99 -3.77
N VAL A 67 5.89 28.56 -3.59
CA VAL A 67 4.75 29.48 -3.52
C VAL A 67 4.85 30.44 -2.34
N LYS A 68 5.35 30.00 -1.17
CA LYS A 68 5.56 30.90 -0.03
C LYS A 68 6.54 32.04 -0.27
N GLU A 69 7.45 31.87 -1.24
CA GLU A 69 8.47 32.86 -1.56
C GLU A 69 7.96 33.93 -2.55
N THR A 70 6.82 33.68 -3.21
CA THR A 70 6.25 34.57 -4.23
C THR A 70 5.65 35.83 -3.63
N GLU A 71 5.60 36.88 -4.43
CA GLU A 71 4.96 38.14 -4.05
C GLU A 71 3.46 37.95 -3.78
N GLY A 72 2.78 37.10 -4.55
CA GLY A 72 1.37 36.78 -4.36
C GLY A 72 1.07 36.16 -2.99
N TRP A 73 1.97 35.32 -2.46
CA TRP A 73 1.82 34.77 -1.11
C TRP A 73 2.11 35.80 -0.01
N LYS A 74 3.16 36.62 -0.17
CA LYS A 74 3.46 37.71 0.78
C LYS A 74 2.36 38.76 0.83
N PHE A 75 1.74 39.04 -0.32
CA PHE A 75 0.57 39.91 -0.42
C PHE A 75 -0.63 39.30 0.33
N LEU A 76 -0.88 38.00 0.14
CA LEU A 76 -1.90 37.26 0.88
C LEU A 76 -1.71 37.35 2.40
N GLU A 77 -0.49 37.10 2.91
CA GLU A 77 -0.16 37.16 4.35
C GLU A 77 -0.46 38.54 4.97
N SER A 78 -0.34 39.61 4.19
CA SER A 78 -0.56 40.98 4.66
C SER A 78 -2.00 41.47 4.53
N HIS A 79 -2.79 40.92 3.61
CA HIS A 79 -4.09 41.49 3.22
C HIS A 79 -5.28 40.55 3.45
N ASP A 80 -5.08 39.22 3.50
CA ASP A 80 -6.15 38.26 3.79
C ASP A 80 -5.63 37.09 4.67
N PRO A 81 -5.50 37.32 5.99
CA PRO A 81 -5.03 36.30 6.93
C PRO A 81 -5.95 35.08 7.02
N TRP A 82 -7.23 35.22 6.66
CA TRP A 82 -8.18 34.12 6.73
C TRP A 82 -7.97 33.14 5.57
N LEU A 83 -7.77 33.66 4.35
CA LEU A 83 -7.42 32.83 3.20
C LEU A 83 -6.03 32.19 3.38
N GLU A 84 -5.07 32.88 4.00
CA GLU A 84 -3.79 32.27 4.38
C GLU A 84 -3.99 31.04 5.28
N LEU A 85 -4.75 31.20 6.37
CA LEU A 85 -5.04 30.13 7.32
C LEU A 85 -5.77 28.95 6.65
N ASP A 86 -6.73 29.25 5.77
CA ASP A 86 -7.44 28.27 4.94
C ASP A 86 -6.46 27.41 4.13
N VAL A 87 -5.54 28.06 3.40
CA VAL A 87 -4.55 27.36 2.58
C VAL A 87 -3.59 26.57 3.47
N LEU A 88 -3.10 27.13 4.57
CA LEU A 88 -2.21 26.43 5.50
C LEU A 88 -2.86 25.18 6.10
N ARG A 89 -4.13 25.27 6.51
CA ARG A 89 -4.91 24.14 7.03
C ARG A 89 -5.05 23.05 5.97
N LEU A 90 -5.47 23.42 4.76
CA LEU A 90 -5.61 22.49 3.63
C LEU A 90 -4.28 21.77 3.35
N MET A 91 -3.17 22.51 3.32
CA MET A 91 -1.84 21.95 3.10
C MET A 91 -1.42 20.99 4.23
N GLY A 92 -1.74 21.33 5.49
CA GLY A 92 -1.53 20.46 6.63
C GLY A 92 -2.33 19.15 6.54
N GLU A 93 -3.59 19.20 6.14
CA GLU A 93 -4.44 18.02 5.95
C GLU A 93 -3.95 17.12 4.81
N LEU A 94 -3.53 17.72 3.69
CA LEU A 94 -2.97 16.99 2.55
C LEU A 94 -1.67 16.26 2.94
N GLU A 95 -0.80 16.91 3.71
CA GLU A 95 0.43 16.30 4.20
C GLU A 95 0.14 15.18 5.22
N LYS A 96 -0.82 15.38 6.14
CA LYS A 96 -1.29 14.32 7.06
C LYS A 96 -1.85 13.12 6.28
N ARG A 97 -2.66 13.35 5.24
CA ARG A 97 -3.20 12.30 4.37
C ARG A 97 -2.07 11.55 3.64
N LYS A 98 -1.10 12.27 3.07
CA LYS A 98 0.06 11.68 2.40
C LYS A 98 0.88 10.80 3.34
N ARG A 99 1.13 11.25 4.58
CA ARG A 99 1.81 10.46 5.62
C ARG A 99 1.02 9.21 6.00
N ARG A 100 -0.30 9.32 6.19
CA ARG A 100 -1.17 8.15 6.46
C ARG A 100 -1.11 7.11 5.34
N VAL A 101 -1.21 7.55 4.09
CA VAL A 101 -1.13 6.65 2.93
C VAL A 101 0.24 5.99 2.81
N ARG A 102 1.34 6.71 3.09
CA ARG A 102 2.69 6.12 3.12
C ARG A 102 2.82 5.03 4.17
N LYS A 103 2.43 5.33 5.42
CA LYS A 103 2.42 4.35 6.53
C LYS A 103 1.57 3.12 6.20
N TRP A 104 0.37 3.34 5.66
CA TRP A 104 -0.51 2.26 5.24
C TRP A 104 0.12 1.39 4.15
N ARG A 105 0.79 1.98 3.14
CA ARG A 105 1.50 1.23 2.09
C ARG A 105 2.70 0.44 2.62
N GLU A 106 3.44 1.00 3.58
CA GLU A 106 4.56 0.33 4.24
C GLU A 106 4.07 -0.87 5.06
N GLU A 107 2.99 -0.69 5.83
CA GLU A 107 2.34 -1.75 6.59
C GLU A 107 1.78 -2.85 5.68
N GLU A 108 1.06 -2.46 4.61
CA GLU A 108 0.50 -3.39 3.63
C GLU A 108 1.60 -4.21 2.94
N ARG A 109 2.75 -3.61 2.62
CA ARG A 109 3.91 -4.31 2.05
C ARG A 109 4.39 -5.44 2.96
N LEU A 110 4.39 -5.25 4.28
CA LEU A 110 4.78 -6.29 5.23
C LEU A 110 3.81 -7.47 5.20
N TYR A 111 2.51 -7.20 5.11
CA TYR A 111 1.50 -8.27 5.03
C TYR A 111 1.59 -9.04 3.71
N VAL A 112 1.88 -8.37 2.60
CA VAL A 112 2.14 -9.02 1.31
C VAL A 112 3.39 -9.91 1.34
N GLN A 113 4.48 -9.45 1.98
CA GLN A 113 5.68 -10.28 2.17
C GLN A 113 5.40 -11.51 3.04
N LEU A 114 4.60 -11.35 4.10
CA LEU A 114 4.18 -12.47 4.93
C LEU A 114 3.30 -13.44 4.15
N SER A 115 2.31 -12.97 3.37
CA SER A 115 1.47 -13.86 2.55
C SER A 115 2.28 -14.60 1.51
N GLU A 116 3.25 -13.93 0.88
CA GLU A 116 4.19 -14.57 -0.04
C GLU A 116 5.01 -15.67 0.65
N ALA A 117 5.49 -15.42 1.87
CA ALA A 117 6.20 -16.43 2.65
C ALA A 117 5.30 -17.65 2.96
N MET A 118 4.01 -17.45 3.20
CA MET A 118 3.07 -18.56 3.44
C MET A 118 2.86 -19.42 2.19
N GLU A 119 2.77 -18.80 1.02
CA GLU A 119 2.72 -19.51 -0.27
C GLU A 119 4.03 -20.24 -0.57
N CYS A 120 5.18 -19.62 -0.28
CA CYS A 120 6.48 -20.25 -0.46
C CYS A 120 6.67 -21.45 0.50
N LEU A 121 6.15 -21.37 1.73
CA LEU A 121 6.14 -22.51 2.65
C LEU A 121 5.32 -23.67 2.10
N GLU A 122 4.13 -23.40 1.56
CA GLU A 122 3.30 -24.40 0.90
C GLU A 122 4.07 -25.02 -0.27
N HIS A 123 4.58 -24.21 -1.21
CA HIS A 123 5.38 -24.65 -2.35
C HIS A 123 6.58 -25.53 -1.97
N ILE A 124 7.40 -25.11 -0.99
CA ILE A 124 8.54 -25.89 -0.50
C ILE A 124 8.10 -27.26 0.03
N CYS A 125 6.96 -27.32 0.74
CA CYS A 125 6.52 -28.55 1.40
C CYS A 125 5.65 -29.46 0.52
N THR A 126 5.07 -28.95 -0.58
CA THR A 126 4.22 -29.73 -1.51
C THR A 126 4.93 -30.08 -2.80
N GLU A 127 5.56 -29.10 -3.44
CA GLU A 127 6.21 -29.24 -4.74
C GLU A 127 7.72 -29.45 -4.56
N GLY A 128 8.30 -28.93 -3.48
CA GLY A 128 9.74 -28.90 -3.25
C GLY A 128 10.41 -27.77 -3.99
N CYS A 129 11.36 -27.13 -3.32
CA CYS A 129 12.19 -26.09 -3.90
C CYS A 129 13.65 -26.44 -3.58
N THR A 130 14.49 -26.59 -4.61
CA THR A 130 15.92 -26.93 -4.51
C THR A 130 16.27 -28.00 -3.46
N GLU A 131 16.83 -27.62 -2.31
CA GLU A 131 17.41 -28.53 -1.30
C GLU A 131 16.40 -28.99 -0.23
N VAL A 132 15.30 -28.26 -0.04
CA VAL A 132 14.26 -28.62 0.94
C VAL A 132 12.99 -28.92 0.19
N GLY A 133 12.51 -30.15 0.31
CA GLY A 133 11.32 -30.62 -0.38
C GLY A 133 10.59 -31.73 0.35
N PRO A 134 9.43 -32.17 -0.18
CA PRO A 134 8.71 -33.32 0.33
C PRO A 134 9.61 -34.56 0.36
N TYR A 135 9.47 -35.38 1.40
CA TYR A 135 10.26 -36.61 1.56
C TYR A 135 10.06 -37.63 0.42
N GLU A 136 8.90 -37.58 -0.25
CA GLU A 136 8.46 -38.56 -1.25
C GLU A 136 8.85 -38.21 -2.70
N VAL A 137 9.48 -37.05 -2.95
CA VAL A 137 9.77 -36.57 -4.31
C VAL A 137 11.28 -36.48 -4.50
N GLU A 138 11.85 -37.31 -5.38
CA GLU A 138 13.24 -37.16 -5.83
C GLU A 138 13.44 -35.74 -6.36
N VAL A 139 14.56 -35.11 -6.01
CA VAL A 139 14.93 -33.74 -6.44
C VAL A 139 15.25 -33.77 -7.95
N GLY A 140 14.21 -33.93 -8.77
CA GLY A 140 14.25 -34.15 -10.20
C GLY A 140 14.44 -32.85 -10.97
N ARG A 141 15.45 -32.87 -11.84
CA ARG A 141 16.13 -31.77 -12.54
C ARG A 141 15.34 -31.03 -13.65
N GLN A 142 14.01 -31.01 -13.63
CA GLN A 142 13.23 -30.27 -14.63
C GLN A 142 12.04 -29.52 -14.02
N LYS A 143 12.33 -28.46 -13.27
CA LYS A 143 11.30 -27.50 -12.82
C LYS A 143 11.60 -26.14 -13.40
N THR A 144 10.55 -25.49 -13.88
CA THR A 144 10.57 -24.07 -14.20
C THR A 144 11.23 -23.29 -13.07
N PRO A 145 12.06 -22.27 -13.36
CA PRO A 145 12.69 -21.48 -12.31
C PRO A 145 11.65 -20.96 -11.33
N CYS A 146 11.87 -21.17 -10.03
CA CYS A 146 10.96 -20.70 -8.99
C CYS A 146 10.81 -19.18 -9.10
N SER A 147 9.58 -18.70 -9.34
CA SER A 147 9.29 -17.27 -9.50
C SER A 147 9.57 -16.45 -8.24
N LYS A 148 9.57 -17.12 -7.07
CA LYS A 148 9.79 -16.53 -5.74
C LYS A 148 11.05 -17.09 -5.07
N PHE A 149 12.09 -17.34 -5.86
CA PHE A 149 13.32 -18.01 -5.40
C PHE A 149 13.96 -17.34 -4.19
N ALA A 150 14.06 -16.00 -4.15
CA ALA A 150 14.67 -15.29 -3.03
C ALA A 150 13.96 -15.57 -1.68
N THR A 151 12.63 -15.56 -1.68
CA THR A 151 11.82 -15.87 -0.50
C THR A 151 11.92 -17.35 -0.15
N CYS A 152 11.86 -18.25 -1.15
CA CYS A 152 12.05 -19.68 -0.92
C CYS A 152 13.42 -20.01 -0.32
N GLN A 153 14.50 -19.41 -0.85
CA GLN A 153 15.85 -19.58 -0.34
C GLN A 153 15.98 -19.14 1.12
N GLY A 154 15.39 -17.99 1.48
CA GLY A 154 15.35 -17.53 2.88
C GLY A 154 14.64 -18.52 3.81
N LEU A 155 13.51 -19.08 3.37
CA LEU A 155 12.75 -20.07 4.13
C LEU A 155 13.49 -21.41 4.25
N GLN A 156 14.14 -21.88 3.18
CA GLN A 156 14.96 -23.10 3.20
C GLN A 156 16.09 -23.02 4.23
N VAL A 157 16.75 -21.87 4.35
CA VAL A 157 17.77 -21.64 5.38
C VAL A 157 17.18 -21.77 6.78
N LEU A 158 15.98 -21.23 7.02
CA LEU A 158 15.30 -21.36 8.31
C LEU A 158 14.86 -22.81 8.60
N ILE A 159 14.36 -23.53 7.60
CA ILE A 159 13.95 -24.93 7.72
C ILE A 159 15.15 -25.82 8.03
N ARG A 160 16.24 -25.71 7.25
CA ARG A 160 17.49 -26.45 7.50
C ARG A 160 18.03 -26.18 8.90
N HIS A 161 18.04 -24.91 9.31
CA HIS A 161 18.45 -24.54 10.65
C HIS A 161 17.57 -25.17 11.72
N LEU A 162 16.25 -25.18 11.56
CA LEU A 162 15.34 -25.80 12.53
C LEU A 162 15.59 -27.32 12.67
N GLY A 163 15.93 -28.00 11.57
CA GLY A 163 16.31 -29.41 11.57
C GLY A 163 17.54 -29.68 12.44
N THR A 164 18.61 -28.89 12.25
CA THR A 164 19.94 -29.14 12.86
C THR A 164 20.23 -28.38 14.16
N CYS A 165 19.37 -27.44 14.57
CA CYS A 165 19.65 -26.59 15.73
C CYS A 165 19.40 -27.29 17.07
N ASN A 166 20.48 -27.53 17.84
CA ASN A 166 20.43 -28.12 19.17
C ASN A 166 19.84 -27.20 20.25
N ARG A 167 19.81 -25.88 20.01
CA ARG A 167 19.23 -24.89 20.94
C ARG A 167 17.70 -24.78 20.83
N LYS A 168 17.06 -25.51 19.92
CA LYS A 168 15.60 -25.46 19.70
C LYS A 168 14.81 -25.92 20.92
N LEU A 169 15.24 -26.99 21.57
CA LEU A 169 14.57 -27.58 22.75
C LEU A 169 14.75 -26.72 24.00
N LYS A 170 15.85 -25.98 24.09
CA LYS A 170 16.20 -25.11 25.22
C LYS A 170 15.60 -23.69 25.11
N GLY A 171 14.85 -23.39 24.05
CA GLY A 171 14.06 -22.15 23.94
C GLY A 171 14.84 -20.84 23.65
N GLY A 172 16.09 -20.91 23.19
CA GLY A 172 16.97 -19.72 23.09
C GLY A 172 17.37 -19.25 21.69
N CYS A 173 16.93 -19.92 20.61
CA CYS A 173 17.38 -19.56 19.25
C CYS A 173 16.40 -18.62 18.53
N LEU A 174 16.86 -17.42 18.16
CA LEU A 174 16.07 -16.43 17.41
C LEU A 174 15.62 -16.92 16.03
N ARG A 175 16.45 -17.68 15.31
CA ARG A 175 16.10 -18.24 13.99
C ARG A 175 15.00 -19.29 14.10
N CYS A 176 15.10 -20.20 15.07
CA CYS A 176 14.04 -21.16 15.35
C CYS A 176 12.74 -20.45 15.76
N LYS A 177 12.82 -19.43 16.63
CA LYS A 177 11.65 -18.65 17.05
C LYS A 177 10.92 -18.01 15.87
N ARG A 178 11.66 -17.41 14.92
CA ARG A 178 11.09 -16.86 13.68
C ARG A 178 10.42 -17.92 12.82
N MET A 179 11.06 -19.07 12.64
CA MET A 179 10.47 -20.17 11.87
C MET A 179 9.18 -20.71 12.51
N TRP A 180 9.16 -20.86 13.83
CA TRP A 180 7.96 -21.24 14.59
C TRP A 180 6.83 -20.21 14.44
N GLN A 181 7.15 -18.90 14.43
CA GLN A 181 6.15 -17.87 14.18
C GLN A 181 5.53 -17.98 12.78
N LEU A 182 6.33 -18.33 11.75
CA LEU A 182 5.84 -18.56 10.41
C LEU A 182 4.94 -19.79 10.33
N PHE A 183 5.31 -20.91 10.98
CA PHE A 183 4.43 -22.09 11.06
C PHE A 183 3.13 -21.79 11.81
N ARG A 184 3.19 -21.02 12.91
CA ARG A 184 1.98 -20.60 13.64
C ARG A 184 1.08 -19.71 12.77
N LEU A 185 1.66 -18.77 12.02
CA LEU A 185 0.92 -17.92 11.11
C LEU A 185 0.26 -18.75 10.00
N HIS A 186 1.02 -19.63 9.34
CA HIS A 186 0.50 -20.54 8.31
C HIS A 186 -0.66 -21.37 8.86
N SER A 187 -0.51 -21.97 10.04
CA SER A 187 -1.56 -22.78 10.69
C SER A 187 -2.85 -22.00 10.95
N SER A 188 -2.73 -20.69 11.19
CA SER A 188 -3.86 -19.79 11.48
C SER A 188 -4.63 -19.34 10.23
N ILE A 189 -4.01 -19.41 9.04
CA ILE A 189 -4.62 -19.00 7.76
C ILE A 189 -4.86 -20.18 6.80
N CYS A 190 -4.29 -21.35 7.09
CA CYS A 190 -4.37 -22.53 6.25
C CYS A 190 -5.79 -23.12 6.28
N LEU A 191 -6.40 -23.24 5.10
CA LEU A 191 -7.74 -23.83 4.93
C LEU A 191 -7.71 -25.35 4.77
N CYS A 192 -6.55 -25.94 4.46
CA CYS A 192 -6.41 -27.39 4.31
C CYS A 192 -6.46 -28.05 5.69
N GLN A 193 -7.53 -28.78 5.98
CA GLN A 193 -7.79 -29.41 7.29
C GLN A 193 -6.81 -30.55 7.59
N ASN A 194 -6.74 -31.58 6.73
CA ASN A 194 -5.92 -32.77 6.99
C ASN A 194 -4.84 -33.05 5.95
N SER A 195 -4.88 -32.36 4.81
CA SER A 195 -3.96 -32.59 3.68
C SER A 195 -2.78 -31.62 3.63
N CYS A 196 -2.66 -30.67 4.58
CA CYS A 196 -1.57 -29.71 4.56
C CYS A 196 -0.21 -30.40 4.78
N LYS A 197 0.71 -30.22 3.83
CA LYS A 197 2.07 -30.78 3.87
C LYS A 197 3.06 -29.92 4.67
N VAL A 198 2.68 -28.72 5.08
CA VAL A 198 3.55 -27.85 5.89
C VAL A 198 3.76 -28.48 7.28
N PRO A 199 5.02 -28.66 7.73
CA PRO A 199 5.32 -29.27 9.01
C PRO A 199 4.61 -28.59 10.16
N LEU A 200 4.16 -29.39 11.14
CA LEU A 200 3.55 -28.92 12.39
C LEU A 200 2.22 -28.18 12.23
N CYS A 201 1.73 -27.94 11.00
CA CYS A 201 0.52 -27.16 10.74
C CYS A 201 -0.70 -27.71 11.48
N ARG A 202 -0.95 -29.03 11.36
CA ARG A 202 -2.04 -29.71 12.06
C ARG A 202 -1.88 -29.68 13.59
N GLN A 203 -0.67 -29.95 14.08
CA GLN A 203 -0.40 -29.98 15.52
C GLN A 203 -0.60 -28.62 16.18
N ILE A 204 -0.13 -27.55 15.54
CA ILE A 204 -0.28 -26.18 16.04
C ILE A 204 -1.76 -25.78 16.04
N ARG A 205 -2.51 -26.12 14.98
CA ARG A 205 -3.94 -25.80 14.88
C ARG A 205 -4.75 -26.44 16.01
N LEU A 206 -4.56 -27.74 16.24
CA LEU A 206 -5.23 -28.46 17.34
C LEU A 206 -4.90 -27.85 18.71
N LYS A 207 -3.63 -27.46 18.93
CA LYS A 207 -3.24 -26.75 20.17
C LYS A 207 -3.93 -25.40 20.31
N MET A 208 -4.05 -24.64 19.22
CA MET A 208 -4.71 -23.32 19.25
C MET A 208 -6.22 -23.42 19.54
N GLU A 209 -6.87 -24.47 19.04
CA GLU A 209 -8.29 -24.78 19.32
C GLU A 209 -8.49 -25.19 20.79
N GLN A 210 -7.58 -26.00 21.34
CA GLN A 210 -7.63 -26.47 22.74
C GLN A 210 -7.30 -25.37 23.76
N GLU A 211 -6.29 -24.54 23.48
CA GLU A 211 -5.83 -23.51 24.41
C GLU A 211 -6.75 -22.29 24.46
N ASN A 212 -7.83 -22.28 23.66
CA ASN A 212 -8.78 -21.18 23.50
C ASN A 212 -8.07 -19.83 23.60
N MET A 213 -6.99 -19.71 22.81
CA MET A 213 -5.90 -18.77 23.05
C MET A 213 -6.45 -17.41 23.47
N LYS A 214 -6.23 -17.08 24.75
CA LYS A 214 -6.64 -15.81 25.36
C LYS A 214 -6.46 -14.69 24.35
N ASP A 215 -7.56 -14.00 24.09
CA ASP A 215 -7.84 -13.01 23.06
C ASP A 215 -6.67 -12.09 22.68
N ASP A 216 -5.65 -12.61 21.98
CA ASP A 216 -4.56 -11.80 21.45
C ASP A 216 -5.08 -11.06 20.21
N ALA A 217 -5.76 -9.95 20.46
CA ALA A 217 -6.34 -9.08 19.45
C ALA A 217 -5.30 -8.67 18.38
N ARG A 218 -4.03 -8.52 18.78
CA ARG A 218 -2.94 -8.18 17.87
C ARG A 218 -2.61 -9.35 16.94
N TRP A 219 -2.56 -10.57 17.45
CA TRP A 219 -2.39 -11.76 16.61
C TRP A 219 -3.58 -11.97 15.66
N LYS A 220 -4.82 -11.84 16.15
CA LYS A 220 -6.02 -11.95 15.32
C LYS A 220 -6.02 -10.91 14.19
N LEU A 221 -5.61 -9.68 14.46
CA LEU A 221 -5.48 -8.64 13.44
C LEU A 221 -4.42 -8.99 12.40
N LEU A 222 -3.24 -9.46 12.82
CA LEU A 222 -2.17 -9.91 11.92
C LEU A 222 -2.66 -11.02 10.99
N VAL A 223 -3.30 -12.06 11.55
CA VAL A 223 -3.84 -13.19 10.78
C VAL A 223 -4.85 -12.71 9.75
N ARG A 224 -5.79 -11.83 10.12
CA ARG A 224 -6.79 -11.26 9.20
C ARG A 224 -6.13 -10.45 8.08
N LYS A 225 -5.15 -9.60 8.38
CA LYS A 225 -4.44 -8.78 7.39
C LYS A 225 -3.65 -9.62 6.39
N VAL A 226 -2.92 -10.64 6.87
CA VAL A 226 -2.17 -11.55 6.00
C VAL A 226 -3.10 -12.40 5.15
N ALA A 227 -4.22 -12.89 5.71
CA ALA A 227 -5.22 -13.63 4.95
C ALA A 227 -5.86 -12.77 3.84
N SER A 228 -6.19 -11.51 4.14
CA SER A 228 -6.68 -10.55 3.12
C SER A 228 -5.65 -10.29 2.03
N ALA A 229 -4.36 -10.08 2.39
CA ALA A 229 -3.29 -9.89 1.41
C ALA A 229 -3.08 -11.14 0.52
N LYS A 230 -3.17 -12.34 1.10
CA LYS A 230 -3.12 -13.62 0.36
C LYS A 230 -4.28 -13.71 -0.65
N ALA A 231 -5.51 -13.46 -0.21
CA ALA A 231 -6.70 -13.49 -1.08
C ALA A 231 -6.61 -12.48 -2.24
N LEU A 232 -6.19 -11.24 -1.97
CA LEU A 232 -6.01 -10.21 -3.00
C LEU A 232 -4.92 -10.61 -4.01
N SER A 233 -3.83 -11.22 -3.55
CA SER A 233 -2.76 -11.71 -4.42
C SER A 233 -3.23 -12.85 -5.32
N SER A 234 -4.06 -13.76 -4.82
CA SER A 234 -4.66 -14.84 -5.62
C SER A 234 -5.65 -14.31 -6.66
N LEU A 235 -6.40 -13.24 -6.35
CA LEU A 235 -7.32 -12.59 -7.28
C LEU A 235 -6.62 -11.74 -8.34
N ALA A 236 -5.42 -11.23 -8.05
CA ALA A 236 -4.61 -10.43 -8.97
C ALA A 236 -3.90 -11.27 -10.05
N LEU A 237 -3.98 -12.60 -9.99
CA LEU A 237 -3.48 -13.46 -11.06
C LEU A 237 -4.37 -13.33 -12.31
N PRO A 238 -3.78 -13.16 -13.52
CA PRO A 238 -4.55 -13.23 -14.75
C PRO A 238 -5.22 -14.60 -14.87
N LYS A 239 -6.51 -14.62 -15.25
CA LYS A 239 -7.23 -15.82 -15.72
C LYS A 239 -6.44 -16.50 -16.84
N ARG A 240 -5.56 -17.43 -16.51
CA ARG A 240 -4.99 -18.42 -17.44
C ARG A 240 -4.79 -19.71 -16.65
N LYS A 241 -5.88 -20.48 -16.54
CA LYS A 241 -5.98 -21.93 -16.27
C LYS A 241 -7.40 -22.23 -15.78
N LEU A 242 -8.36 -22.02 -16.67
CA LEU A 242 -9.69 -22.61 -16.55
C LEU A 242 -10.23 -22.79 -17.96
N ASP A 243 -9.44 -23.49 -18.78
CA ASP A 243 -9.80 -24.05 -20.09
C ASP A 243 -8.84 -25.22 -20.30
N GLN A 244 -9.19 -26.35 -19.68
CA GLN A 244 -8.80 -27.71 -20.03
C GLN A 244 -9.47 -28.64 -19.01
N SER A 245 -10.76 -28.83 -19.21
CA SER A 245 -11.56 -29.96 -18.74
C SER A 245 -12.60 -30.23 -19.80
#